data_AF-A0A849STA8-F1
#
_entry.id   AF-A0A849STA8-F1
#
_cell.length_a   1.000
_cell.length_b   1.000
_cell.length_c   1.000
_cell.angle_alpha   90.00
_cell.angle_beta   90.00
_cell.angle_gamma   90.00
#
_symmetry.space_group_name_H-M   'P 1'
#
loop_
_entity.id
_entity.type
_entity.pdbx_description
1 polymer ?
#
loop_
_entity_poly.entity_id
_entity_poly.type
_entity_poly.pdbx_seq_one_letter_code
_entity_poly.pdbx_strand_id
1 'polypeptide(L)'
;MNPAADEDRSDPERDASRVTGADAGDDGSTARDDATAAPVEPAIPPAGESLEDFRDRWLRAEAELQNFRRRAQRELEQVRRDSEEAVLLEIIRVLDDLERAQAARDPATAPDGWSQGVALVTQTVRDYLVRMGVESVDPTGTRFDPRFHEAILEVDAPPGIAPGMVAQVALRGYRRGERALRPARVLVTREPAGSER
;
A
#
# COMPACT_ATOMS: atom_id res chain seq x y z
N MET A 1 -59.93 13.56 -11.44
CA MET A 1 -60.49 12.38 -10.75
C MET A 1 -59.84 12.34 -9.38
N ASN A 2 -60.64 12.59 -8.35
CA ASN A 2 -60.27 12.59 -6.94
C ASN A 2 -60.27 11.11 -6.42
N PRO A 3 -60.25 10.83 -5.11
CA PRO A 3 -59.13 10.48 -4.23
C PRO A 3 -59.34 9.13 -3.50
N ALA A 4 -58.52 8.79 -2.49
CA ALA A 4 -58.87 8.12 -1.20
C ALA A 4 -57.56 7.76 -0.46
N ALA A 5 -57.26 8.24 0.76
CA ALA A 5 -57.86 7.89 2.08
C ALA A 5 -57.64 6.39 2.39
N ASP A 6 -57.22 5.90 3.56
CA ASP A 6 -57.29 6.28 4.99
C ASP A 6 -56.17 5.47 5.71
N GLU A 7 -55.46 5.95 6.73
CA GLU A 7 -55.80 5.87 8.17
C GLU A 7 -56.33 4.51 8.67
N ASP A 8 -55.56 3.83 9.54
CA ASP A 8 -55.97 3.32 10.87
C ASP A 8 -54.78 2.53 11.49
N ARG A 9 -54.20 2.98 12.63
CA ARG A 9 -54.44 2.46 14.00
C ARG A 9 -54.72 0.95 14.03
N SER A 10 -54.06 0.14 14.86
CA SER A 10 -54.22 0.13 16.31
C SER A 10 -53.40 -1.02 16.89
N ASP A 11 -52.80 -0.80 18.07
CA ASP A 11 -52.39 -1.86 19.00
C ASP A 11 -53.55 -2.82 19.35
N PRO A 12 -53.25 -4.06 19.74
CA PRO A 12 -54.10 -4.80 20.66
C PRO A 12 -53.39 -5.06 21.99
N GLU A 13 -53.85 -4.35 23.03
CA GLU A 13 -53.78 -4.85 24.40
C GLU A 13 -54.52 -6.20 24.51
N ARG A 14 -53.97 -7.13 25.28
CA ARG A 14 -54.74 -8.20 25.93
C ARG A 14 -54.46 -8.22 27.44
N ASP A 15 -55.42 -7.59 28.10
CA ASP A 15 -55.93 -7.79 29.45
C ASP A 15 -55.91 -9.25 29.95
N ALA A 16 -55.42 -9.44 31.17
CA ALA A 16 -55.89 -10.47 32.11
C ALA A 16 -55.86 -9.91 33.54
N SER A 17 -56.90 -9.13 33.84
CA SER A 17 -57.41 -8.74 35.16
C SER A 17 -57.61 -9.92 36.13
N ARG A 18 -57.19 -9.75 37.41
CA ARG A 18 -58.01 -9.73 38.65
C ARG A 18 -57.17 -10.05 39.90
N VAL A 19 -57.05 -9.11 40.86
CA VAL A 19 -57.89 -8.90 42.09
C VAL A 19 -57.51 -9.91 43.19
N THR A 20 -57.18 -9.55 44.45
CA THR A 20 -57.64 -8.47 45.34
C THR A 20 -56.60 -8.18 46.42
N GLY A 21 -56.61 -6.95 46.93
CA GLY A 21 -55.92 -6.58 48.16
C GLY A 21 -56.73 -6.84 49.43
N ALA A 22 -55.97 -6.81 50.54
CA ALA A 22 -56.28 -6.39 51.90
C ALA A 22 -57.48 -7.04 52.63
N ASP A 23 -57.14 -7.83 53.66
CA ASP A 23 -57.87 -7.80 54.92
C ASP A 23 -56.86 -7.69 56.08
N ALA A 24 -57.18 -6.82 57.03
CA ALA A 24 -56.40 -6.53 58.22
C ALA A 24 -57.11 -7.18 59.42
N GLY A 25 -56.39 -7.98 60.19
CA GLY A 25 -56.89 -8.62 61.40
C GLY A 25 -55.77 -8.83 62.41
N ASP A 26 -55.72 -7.90 63.35
CA ASP A 26 -55.05 -7.91 64.65
C ASP A 26 -55.33 -9.20 65.46
N ASP A 27 -54.29 -9.82 66.04
CA ASP A 27 -54.17 -10.01 67.50
C ASP A 27 -52.80 -10.61 67.86
N GLY A 28 -52.25 -10.18 69.00
CA GLY A 28 -50.86 -10.42 69.40
C GLY A 28 -50.61 -11.64 70.31
N SER A 29 -49.35 -11.68 70.78
CA SER A 29 -48.78 -12.54 71.84
C SER A 29 -48.21 -13.88 71.34
N THR A 30 -46.92 -14.24 71.50
CA THR A 30 -46.06 -14.16 72.69
C THR A 30 -44.56 -14.35 72.34
N ALA A 31 -43.74 -13.60 73.08
CA ALA A 31 -42.32 -13.73 73.47
C ALA A 31 -41.41 -14.90 73.01
N ARG A 32 -40.24 -14.48 72.48
CA ARG A 32 -38.83 -14.87 72.77
C ARG A 32 -38.33 -16.28 72.37
N ASP A 33 -37.33 -16.33 71.49
CA ASP A 33 -35.99 -16.82 71.87
C ASP A 33 -34.88 -16.48 70.85
N ASP A 34 -33.67 -16.56 71.38
CA ASP A 34 -32.37 -16.03 70.98
C ASP A 34 -31.75 -16.64 69.71
N ALA A 35 -31.26 -15.80 68.79
CA ALA A 35 -30.28 -16.19 67.78
C ALA A 35 -29.45 -14.97 67.35
N THR A 36 -28.27 -14.87 67.96
CA THR A 36 -27.15 -13.99 67.60
C THR A 36 -27.02 -13.81 66.08
N ALA A 37 -27.40 -12.64 65.56
CA ALA A 37 -27.10 -12.24 64.19
C ALA A 37 -25.63 -11.79 64.12
N ALA A 38 -24.73 -12.72 63.82
CA ALA A 38 -23.40 -12.38 63.38
C ALA A 38 -23.52 -11.52 62.09
N PRO A 39 -22.80 -10.39 61.96
CA PRO A 39 -22.72 -9.70 60.68
C PRO A 39 -21.96 -10.61 59.74
N VAL A 40 -22.67 -11.32 58.86
CA VAL A 40 -22.06 -11.96 57.70
C VAL A 40 -21.75 -10.81 56.74
N GLU A 41 -20.57 -10.21 56.87
CA GLU A 41 -20.02 -9.43 55.77
C GLU A 41 -19.97 -10.36 54.56
N PRO A 42 -20.61 -10.00 53.42
CA PRO A 42 -20.41 -10.77 52.21
C PRO A 42 -18.93 -10.61 51.85
N ALA A 43 -18.16 -11.69 52.03
CA ALA A 43 -16.82 -11.78 51.48
C ALA A 43 -16.96 -11.74 49.95
N ILE A 44 -16.88 -10.53 49.40
CA ILE A 44 -16.77 -10.31 47.96
C ILE A 44 -15.47 -11.03 47.57
N PRO A 45 -15.51 -12.09 46.74
CA PRO A 45 -14.28 -12.72 46.28
C PRO A 45 -13.41 -11.62 45.66
N PRO A 46 -12.08 -11.60 45.88
CA PRO A 46 -11.24 -10.54 45.34
C PRO A 46 -11.52 -10.46 43.84
N ALA A 47 -12.12 -9.36 43.42
CA ALA A 47 -12.51 -9.14 42.04
C ALA A 47 -11.25 -9.35 41.18
N GLY A 48 -11.38 -10.18 40.15
CA GLY A 48 -10.28 -10.49 39.24
C GLY A 48 -9.69 -9.21 38.64
N GLU A 49 -8.36 -9.20 38.50
CA GLU A 49 -7.50 -8.10 38.02
C GLU A 49 -7.72 -6.73 38.70
N SER A 50 -6.65 -6.11 39.19
CA SER A 50 -6.76 -4.76 39.75
C SER A 50 -7.11 -3.75 38.64
N LEU A 51 -7.77 -2.65 39.00
CA LEU A 51 -8.02 -1.55 38.07
C LEU A 51 -6.74 -1.00 37.42
N GLU A 52 -5.61 -1.11 38.13
CA GLU A 52 -4.29 -0.72 37.63
C GLU A 52 -3.79 -1.69 36.55
N ASP A 53 -3.93 -3.01 36.76
CA ASP A 53 -3.58 -4.03 35.76
C ASP A 53 -4.41 -3.86 34.47
N PHE A 54 -5.71 -3.57 34.61
CA PHE A 54 -6.59 -3.31 33.47
C PHE A 54 -6.17 -2.04 32.72
N ARG A 55 -5.86 -0.97 33.46
CA ARG A 55 -5.39 0.30 32.87
C ARG A 55 -4.09 0.11 32.10
N ASP A 56 -3.12 -0.62 32.66
CA ASP A 56 -1.84 -0.91 32.02
C ASP A 56 -2.00 -1.76 30.77
N ARG A 57 -2.86 -2.80 30.82
CA ARG A 57 -3.21 -3.61 29.65
C ARG A 57 -3.88 -2.76 28.57
N TRP A 58 -4.80 -1.88 28.95
CA TRP A 58 -5.50 -1.00 28.01
C TRP A 58 -4.54 -0.01 27.34
N LEU A 59 -3.67 0.65 28.11
CA LEU A 59 -2.65 1.57 27.57
C LEU A 59 -1.69 0.84 26.61
N ARG A 60 -1.28 -0.39 26.95
CA ARG A 60 -0.44 -1.21 26.06
C ARG A 60 -1.17 -1.56 24.77
N ALA A 61 -2.43 -2.00 24.86
CA ALA A 61 -3.24 -2.33 23.68
C ALA A 61 -3.49 -1.10 22.79
N GLU A 62 -3.71 0.08 23.39
CA GLU A 62 -3.83 1.33 22.65
C GLU A 62 -2.53 1.67 21.91
N ALA A 63 -1.38 1.56 22.59
CA ALA A 63 -0.07 1.79 21.99
C ALA A 63 0.22 0.81 20.84
N GLU A 64 -0.11 -0.47 21.01
CA GLU A 64 0.01 -1.49 19.96
C GLU A 64 -0.89 -1.17 18.75
N LEU A 65 -2.13 -0.74 18.99
CA LEU A 65 -3.05 -0.34 17.94
C LEU A 65 -2.55 0.89 17.17
N GLN A 66 -2.00 1.89 17.87
CA GLN A 66 -1.39 3.05 17.21
C GLN A 66 -0.17 2.65 16.36
N ASN A 67 0.68 1.76 16.87
CA ASN A 67 1.82 1.23 16.12
C ASN A 67 1.38 0.43 14.89
N PHE A 68 0.35 -0.41 15.04
CA PHE A 68 -0.24 -1.17 13.94
C PHE A 68 -0.81 -0.23 12.87
N ARG A 69 -1.61 0.78 13.24
CA ARG A 69 -2.16 1.76 12.29
C ARG A 69 -1.05 2.47 11.51
N ARG A 70 0.00 2.94 12.19
CA ARG A 70 1.17 3.56 11.55
C ARG A 70 1.93 2.61 10.63
N ARG A 71 1.96 1.32 10.93
CA ARG A 71 2.57 0.29 10.08
C ARG A 71 1.71 0.02 8.85
N ALA A 72 0.41 -0.23 9.05
CA ALA A 72 -0.55 -0.51 7.98
C ALA A 72 -0.64 0.64 6.97
N GLN A 73 -0.59 1.90 7.42
CA GLN A 73 -0.55 3.06 6.52
C GLN A 73 0.70 3.06 5.62
N ARG A 74 1.88 2.78 6.19
CA ARG A 74 3.13 2.69 5.42
C ARG A 74 3.11 1.54 4.43
N GLU A 75 2.58 0.39 4.82
CA GLU A 75 2.41 -0.77 3.93
C GLU A 75 1.46 -0.46 2.77
N LEU A 76 0.33 0.21 3.04
CA LEU A 76 -0.62 0.62 2.01
C LEU A 76 0.02 1.60 1.01
N GLU A 77 0.77 2.59 1.51
CA GLU A 77 1.53 3.50 0.65
C GLU A 77 2.58 2.77 -0.19
N GLN A 78 3.27 1.79 0.39
CA GLN A 78 4.26 0.99 -0.31
C GLN A 78 3.62 0.17 -1.43
N VAL A 79 2.54 -0.57 -1.12
CA VAL A 79 1.78 -1.35 -2.11
C VAL A 79 1.26 -0.45 -3.25
N ARG A 80 0.76 0.73 -2.92
CA ARG A 80 0.34 1.70 -3.93
C ARG A 80 1.50 2.10 -4.84
N ARG A 81 2.65 2.46 -4.27
CA ARG A 81 3.85 2.84 -5.04
C ARG A 81 4.30 1.68 -5.93
N ASP A 82 4.42 0.48 -5.38
CA ASP A 82 4.86 -0.70 -6.14
C ASP A 82 3.89 -1.05 -7.28
N SER A 83 2.58 -0.88 -7.05
CA SER A 83 1.56 -1.07 -8.09
C SER A 83 1.68 -0.03 -9.21
N GLU A 84 1.91 1.24 -8.86
CA GLU A 84 2.16 2.30 -9.84
C GLU A 84 3.44 2.02 -10.65
N GLU A 85 4.51 1.60 -9.98
CA GLU A 85 5.80 1.25 -10.61
C GLU A 85 5.64 0.06 -11.57
N ALA A 86 4.90 -0.99 -11.19
CA ALA A 86 4.64 -2.14 -12.04
C ALA A 86 3.92 -1.76 -13.34
N VAL A 87 2.91 -0.88 -13.27
CA VAL A 87 2.20 -0.40 -14.47
C VAL A 87 3.12 0.45 -15.36
N LEU A 88 3.93 1.33 -14.75
CA LEU A 88 4.89 2.14 -15.50
C LEU A 88 5.91 1.28 -16.24
N LEU A 89 6.36 0.17 -15.65
CA LEU A 89 7.28 -0.77 -16.29
C LEU A 89 6.69 -1.43 -17.54
N GLU A 90 5.42 -1.83 -17.51
CA GLU A 90 4.76 -2.38 -18.69
C GLU A 90 4.60 -1.33 -19.81
N ILE A 91 4.28 -0.07 -19.45
CA ILE A 91 4.24 1.03 -20.42
C ILE A 91 5.62 1.28 -21.04
N ILE A 92 6.68 1.23 -20.23
CA ILE A 92 8.06 1.38 -20.71
C ILE A 92 8.42 0.26 -21.70
N ARG A 93 7.97 -0.99 -21.48
CA ARG A 93 8.21 -2.08 -22.44
C ARG A 93 7.54 -1.81 -23.78
N VAL A 94 6.32 -1.29 -23.78
CA VAL A 94 5.63 -0.88 -25.01
C VAL A 94 6.40 0.24 -25.71
N LEU A 95 6.93 1.20 -24.96
CA LEU A 95 7.78 2.27 -25.50
C LEU A 95 9.04 1.70 -26.18
N ASP A 96 9.71 0.73 -25.56
CA ASP A 96 10.88 0.08 -26.17
C ASP A 96 10.51 -0.64 -27.47
N ASP A 97 9.34 -1.28 -27.54
CA ASP A 97 8.88 -1.95 -28.75
C ASP A 97 8.54 -0.96 -29.86
N LEU A 98 8.01 0.22 -29.52
CA LEU A 98 7.82 1.32 -30.48
C LEU A 98 9.18 1.83 -30.99
N GLU A 99 10.16 2.03 -30.11
CA GLU A 99 11.52 2.43 -30.50
C GLU A 99 12.19 1.35 -31.37
N ARG A 100 12.00 0.07 -31.04
CA ARG A 100 12.48 -1.09 -31.82
C ARG A 100 11.85 -1.14 -33.20
N ALA A 101 10.54 -0.96 -33.29
CA ALA A 101 9.82 -0.93 -34.56
C ALA A 101 10.29 0.23 -35.44
N GLN A 102 10.54 1.39 -34.84
CA GLN A 102 11.09 2.55 -35.55
C GLN A 102 12.52 2.30 -36.04
N ALA A 103 13.37 1.66 -35.23
CA ALA A 103 14.75 1.32 -35.60
C ALA A 103 14.81 0.22 -36.67
N ALA A 104 13.87 -0.72 -36.67
CA ALA A 104 13.75 -1.80 -37.65
C ALA A 104 13.06 -1.38 -38.95
N ARG A 105 12.76 -0.08 -39.13
CA ARG A 105 12.11 0.45 -40.32
C ARG A 105 12.90 0.07 -41.57
N ASP A 106 12.24 -0.62 -42.49
CA ASP A 106 12.70 -0.77 -43.86
C ASP A 106 12.15 0.38 -44.73
N PRO A 107 13.02 1.26 -45.27
CA PRO A 107 12.62 2.37 -46.13
C PRO A 107 11.83 1.94 -47.37
N ALA A 108 11.99 0.69 -47.84
CA ALA A 108 11.32 0.19 -49.03
C ALA A 108 9.86 -0.20 -48.79
N THR A 109 9.50 -0.55 -47.54
CA THR A 109 8.17 -1.08 -47.19
C THR A 109 7.39 -0.21 -46.21
N ALA A 110 8.06 0.74 -45.54
CA ALA A 110 7.44 1.67 -44.59
C ALA A 110 7.44 3.12 -45.13
N PRO A 111 6.27 3.63 -45.58
CA PRO A 111 6.12 5.01 -46.02
C PRO A 111 6.51 6.02 -44.92
N ASP A 112 6.96 7.21 -45.31
CA ASP A 112 7.40 8.23 -44.34
C ASP A 112 6.31 8.62 -43.33
N GLY A 113 5.04 8.63 -43.76
CA GLY A 113 3.90 8.91 -42.87
C GLY A 113 3.73 7.88 -41.74
N TRP A 114 4.07 6.61 -41.97
CA TRP A 114 4.06 5.59 -40.91
C TRP A 114 5.13 5.89 -39.87
N SER A 115 6.37 6.19 -40.31
CA SER A 115 7.48 6.51 -39.42
C SER A 115 7.20 7.73 -38.56
N GLN A 116 6.62 8.77 -39.16
CA GLN A 116 6.21 9.99 -38.45
C GLN A 116 5.10 9.72 -37.44
N GLY A 117 4.12 8.87 -37.77
CA GLY A 117 3.06 8.46 -36.85
C GLY A 117 3.61 7.72 -35.62
N VAL A 118 4.49 6.74 -35.83
CA VAL A 118 5.14 6.01 -34.74
C VAL A 118 6.00 6.94 -33.88
N ALA A 119 6.75 7.86 -34.50
CA ALA A 119 7.54 8.87 -33.78
C ALA A 119 6.67 9.74 -32.87
N LEU A 120 5.51 10.19 -33.37
CA LEU A 120 4.59 11.04 -32.62
C LEU A 120 4.00 10.32 -31.40
N VAL A 121 3.59 9.06 -31.56
CA VAL A 121 3.09 8.23 -30.45
C VAL A 121 4.19 7.97 -29.43
N THR A 122 5.40 7.62 -29.88
CA THR A 122 6.58 7.43 -29.03
C THR A 122 6.87 8.66 -28.19
N GLN A 123 6.84 9.84 -28.81
CA GLN A 123 7.04 11.12 -28.10
C GLN A 123 5.93 11.39 -27.09
N THR A 124 4.66 11.15 -27.46
CA THR A 124 3.51 11.36 -26.57
C THR A 124 3.59 10.47 -25.32
N VAL A 125 4.01 9.22 -25.48
CA VAL A 125 4.23 8.30 -24.35
C VAL A 125 5.37 8.81 -23.47
N ARG A 126 6.48 9.26 -24.06
CA ARG A 126 7.60 9.85 -23.31
C ARG A 126 7.17 11.08 -22.50
N ASP A 127 6.40 11.98 -23.09
CA ASP A 127 5.89 13.17 -22.40
C ASP A 127 4.94 12.82 -21.25
N TYR A 128 4.16 11.75 -21.39
CA TYR A 128 3.33 11.23 -20.30
C TYR A 128 4.18 10.68 -19.14
N LEU A 129 5.22 9.90 -19.45
CA LEU A 129 6.17 9.38 -18.45
C LEU A 129 6.84 10.53 -17.68
N VAL A 130 7.31 11.57 -18.37
CA VAL A 130 7.90 12.75 -17.73
C VAL A 130 6.92 13.43 -16.78
N ARG A 131 5.65 13.61 -17.18
CA ARG A 131 4.61 14.16 -16.28
C ARG A 131 4.33 13.30 -15.05
N MET A 132 4.54 11.98 -15.15
CA MET A 132 4.45 11.04 -14.04
C MET A 132 5.71 11.04 -13.14
N GLY A 133 6.71 11.88 -13.46
CA GLY A 133 7.98 11.97 -12.76
C GLY A 133 8.97 10.87 -13.14
N VAL A 134 8.76 10.21 -14.28
CA VAL A 134 9.65 9.17 -14.81
C VAL A 134 10.61 9.79 -15.82
N GLU A 135 11.90 9.56 -15.62
CA GLU A 135 12.97 10.08 -16.46
C GLU A 135 13.78 8.95 -17.08
N SER A 136 14.16 9.10 -18.35
CA SER A 136 15.08 8.18 -19.03
C SER A 136 16.51 8.39 -18.57
N VAL A 137 17.24 7.29 -18.36
CA VAL A 137 18.65 7.27 -17.97
C VAL A 137 19.47 6.76 -19.15
N ASP A 138 20.26 7.65 -19.75
CA ASP A 138 21.26 7.33 -20.78
C ASP A 138 22.66 7.67 -20.25
N PRO A 139 23.32 6.72 -19.59
CA PRO A 139 24.58 6.97 -18.90
C PRO A 139 25.81 6.85 -19.80
N THR A 140 25.66 6.89 -21.14
CA THR A 140 26.78 6.75 -22.07
C THR A 140 27.90 7.74 -21.74
N GLY A 141 29.13 7.24 -21.58
CA GLY A 141 30.29 8.05 -21.23
C GLY A 141 30.39 8.48 -19.76
N THR A 142 29.50 8.02 -18.88
CA THR A 142 29.58 8.26 -17.43
C THR A 142 30.17 7.06 -16.68
N ARG A 143 30.50 7.24 -15.40
CA ARG A 143 30.96 6.14 -14.54
C ARG A 143 29.81 5.18 -14.26
N PHE A 144 30.10 3.88 -14.25
CA PHE A 144 29.11 2.88 -13.87
C PHE A 144 28.62 3.08 -12.42
N ASP A 145 27.29 3.14 -12.24
CA ASP A 145 26.62 3.21 -10.94
C ASP A 145 25.68 1.99 -10.80
N PRO A 146 25.96 1.03 -9.91
CA PRO A 146 25.13 -0.15 -9.70
C PRO A 146 23.68 0.14 -9.30
N ARG A 147 23.38 1.34 -8.80
CA ARG A 147 22.03 1.73 -8.39
C ARG A 147 21.10 1.98 -9.59
N PHE A 148 21.67 2.39 -10.71
CA PHE A 148 20.93 2.79 -11.91
C PHE A 148 21.31 1.97 -13.15
N HIS A 149 22.41 1.24 -13.12
CA HIS A 149 22.96 0.53 -14.29
C HIS A 149 23.13 -0.97 -13.99
N GLU A 150 22.86 -1.79 -15.00
CA GLU A 150 23.09 -3.24 -15.02
C GLU A 150 24.12 -3.53 -16.12
N ALA A 151 25.32 -3.96 -15.73
CA ALA A 151 26.37 -4.31 -16.68
C ALA A 151 26.07 -5.67 -17.32
N ILE A 152 25.87 -5.70 -18.63
CA ILE A 152 25.56 -6.94 -19.37
C ILE A 152 26.76 -7.53 -20.11
N LEU A 153 27.76 -6.70 -20.39
CA LEU A 153 28.97 -7.09 -21.10
C LEU A 153 30.10 -6.11 -20.74
N GLU A 154 31.31 -6.65 -20.62
CA GLU A 154 32.52 -5.83 -20.52
C GLU A 154 33.22 -5.75 -21.88
N VAL A 155 33.69 -4.57 -22.22
CA VAL A 155 34.43 -4.30 -23.47
C VAL A 155 35.77 -3.65 -23.15
N ASP A 156 36.79 -3.95 -23.94
CA ASP A 156 38.10 -3.33 -23.76
C ASP A 156 38.00 -1.81 -23.94
N ALA A 157 38.61 -1.04 -23.03
CA ALA A 157 38.56 0.41 -23.06
C ALA A 157 39.18 0.97 -24.35
N PRO A 158 38.48 1.83 -25.11
CA PRO A 158 39.09 2.59 -26.20
C PRO A 158 40.25 3.47 -25.70
N PRO A 159 41.22 3.83 -26.57
CA PRO A 159 42.31 4.73 -26.18
C PRO A 159 41.78 6.02 -25.56
N GLY A 160 42.25 6.35 -24.34
CA GLY A 160 41.87 7.56 -23.62
C GLY A 160 40.58 7.46 -22.78
N ILE A 161 39.89 6.32 -22.76
CA ILE A 161 38.76 6.08 -21.86
C ILE A 161 39.23 5.26 -20.64
N ALA A 162 38.84 5.68 -19.44
CA ALA A 162 39.16 4.95 -18.22
C ALA A 162 38.32 3.65 -18.10
N PRO A 163 38.85 2.59 -17.46
CA PRO A 163 38.04 1.43 -17.05
C PRO A 163 36.90 1.82 -16.09
N GLY A 164 35.82 1.04 -16.09
CA GLY A 164 34.64 1.26 -15.24
C GLY A 164 33.67 2.33 -15.75
N MET A 165 33.77 2.71 -17.01
CA MET A 165 32.91 3.69 -17.67
C MET A 165 31.86 2.98 -18.53
N VAL A 166 30.69 3.57 -18.69
CA VAL A 166 29.66 3.07 -19.61
C VAL A 166 30.10 3.37 -21.05
N ALA A 167 30.44 2.33 -21.80
CA ALA A 167 30.81 2.42 -23.21
C ALA A 167 29.59 2.62 -24.11
N GLN A 168 28.52 1.87 -23.84
CA GLN A 168 27.29 1.90 -24.63
C GLN A 168 26.10 1.48 -23.78
N VAL A 169 24.92 2.03 -24.10
CA VAL A 169 23.65 1.62 -23.53
C VAL A 169 22.95 0.68 -24.52
N ALA A 170 22.76 -0.58 -24.12
CA ALA A 170 22.02 -1.57 -24.91
C ALA A 170 20.51 -1.45 -24.71
N LEU A 171 20.08 -1.07 -23.51
CA LEU A 171 18.68 -0.78 -23.19
C LEU A 171 18.61 0.39 -22.22
N ARG A 172 17.80 1.39 -22.57
CA ARG A 172 17.61 2.59 -21.75
C ARG A 172 17.04 2.26 -20.37
N GLY A 173 17.62 2.87 -19.34
CA GLY A 173 17.09 2.82 -17.98
C GLY A 173 16.01 3.87 -17.76
N TYR A 174 15.22 3.69 -16.72
CA TYR A 174 14.22 4.67 -16.28
C TYR A 174 14.23 4.78 -14.76
N ARG A 175 14.12 6.01 -14.26
CA ARG A 175 14.09 6.32 -12.82
C ARG A 175 12.88 7.19 -12.47
N ARG A 176 12.44 7.12 -11.21
CA ARG A 176 11.41 8.00 -10.63
C ARG A 176 11.94 8.56 -9.32
N GLY A 177 12.28 9.85 -9.31
CA GLY A 177 13.02 10.46 -8.21
C GLY A 177 14.39 9.79 -8.00
N GLU A 178 14.63 9.30 -6.78
CA GLU A 178 15.91 8.69 -6.38
C GLU A 178 15.98 7.17 -6.61
N ARG A 179 14.90 6.54 -7.11
CA ARG A 179 14.84 5.08 -7.34
C ARG A 179 14.86 4.77 -8.83
N ALA A 180 15.63 3.76 -9.21
CA ALA A 180 15.54 3.15 -10.53
C ALA A 180 14.25 2.32 -10.63
N LEU A 181 13.43 2.59 -11.64
CA LEU A 181 12.32 1.70 -12.00
C LEU A 181 12.86 0.50 -12.77
N ARG A 182 13.71 0.78 -13.75
CA ARG A 182 14.45 -0.21 -14.53
C ARG A 182 15.88 0.29 -14.71
N PRO A 183 16.91 -0.48 -14.32
CA PRO A 183 18.28 -0.09 -14.57
C PRO A 183 18.59 -0.06 -16.08
N ALA A 184 19.47 0.84 -16.49
CA ALA A 184 19.98 0.87 -17.86
C ALA A 184 20.88 -0.35 -18.07
N ARG A 185 20.64 -1.14 -19.12
CA ARG A 185 21.53 -2.26 -19.46
C ARG A 185 22.68 -1.73 -20.28
N VAL A 186 23.89 -1.87 -19.75
CA VAL A 186 25.07 -1.16 -20.26
C VAL A 186 26.24 -2.09 -20.55
N LEU A 187 27.06 -1.67 -21.50
CA LEU A 187 28.38 -2.22 -21.73
C LEU A 187 29.38 -1.37 -20.95
N VAL A 188 30.23 -1.99 -20.14
CA VAL A 188 31.20 -1.29 -19.28
C VAL A 188 32.61 -1.51 -19.79
N THR A 189 33.44 -0.48 -19.74
CA THR A 189 34.84 -0.59 -20.11
C THR A 189 35.63 -1.35 -19.06
N ARG A 190 36.50 -2.25 -19.51
CA ARG A 190 37.52 -2.90 -18.67
C ARG A 190 38.91 -2.56 -19.20
N GLU A 191 39.91 -2.84 -18.39
CA GLU A 191 41.31 -2.71 -18.81
C GLU A 191 41.60 -3.67 -19.99
N PRO A 192 42.21 -3.19 -21.09
CA PRO A 192 42.49 -4.04 -22.24
C PRO A 192 43.48 -5.13 -21.84
N ALA A 193 43.19 -6.38 -22.23
CA ALA A 193 43.93 -7.58 -21.85
C ALA A 193 45.42 -7.64 -22.32
N GLY A 194 45.96 -6.55 -22.86
CA GLY A 194 47.33 -6.44 -23.36
C GLY A 194 48.16 -5.29 -22.75
N SER A 195 47.67 -4.61 -21.70
CA SER A 195 48.42 -3.48 -21.09
C SER A 195 49.41 -3.88 -19.98
N GLU A 196 49.44 -5.15 -19.58
CA GLU A 196 50.50 -5.71 -18.72
C GLU A 196 51.74 -6.05 -19.56
N ARG A 197 52.56 -5.05 -19.92
CA ARG A 197 53.96 -5.24 -20.31
C ARG A 197 54.84 -4.08 -19.86
#